data_AF-A0A661BDV8-F1
#
_entry.id   AF-A0A661BDV8-F1
#
_cell.length_a   1.000
_cell.length_b   1.000
_cell.length_c   1.000
_cell.angle_alpha   90.00
_cell.angle_beta   90.00
_cell.angle_gamma   90.00
#
_symmetry.space_group_name_H-M   'P 1'
#
loop_
_entity.id
_entity.type
_entity.pdbx_description
1 polymer ?
#
loop_
_entity_poly.entity_id
_entity_poly.type
_entity_poly.pdbx_seq_one_letter_code
_entity_poly.pdbx_strand_id
1 'polypeptide(L)'
;MRNTYFIGGIIFIILLFFGCKTKVEYDSSKLLDYDIVNRAEQMRNDTTSAIYSVMLKVDKMPQKEHLKNTALKICEDNKRKYQKFLVNYYLPGMNTDGREYSIVEFYDDKLKTITVNNYVLNTNPTTIVK
;
A
#
# COMPACT_ATOMS: atom_id res chain seq x y z
N MET A 1 -45.08 -36.08 -39.89
CA MET A 1 -43.86 -36.92 -39.97
C MET A 1 -42.83 -36.39 -38.98
N ARG A 2 -42.21 -37.31 -38.25
CA ARG A 2 -41.25 -37.12 -37.16
C ARG A 2 -39.86 -36.68 -37.64
N ASN A 3 -39.12 -36.15 -36.67
CA ASN A 3 -37.66 -36.08 -36.54
C ASN A 3 -36.91 -35.15 -37.48
N THR A 4 -36.16 -34.21 -36.88
CA THR A 4 -34.69 -34.31 -36.91
C THR A 4 -33.99 -33.37 -35.92
N TYR A 5 -33.04 -33.97 -35.19
CA TYR A 5 -31.84 -33.45 -34.54
C TYR A 5 -31.91 -32.44 -33.37
N PHE A 6 -31.88 -33.06 -32.19
CA PHE A 6 -31.29 -32.63 -30.93
C PHE A 6 -29.75 -32.51 -31.06
N ILE A 7 -29.13 -31.73 -30.15
CA ILE A 7 -27.69 -31.62 -29.84
C ILE A 7 -26.88 -30.68 -30.75
N GLY A 8 -26.51 -29.51 -30.21
CA GLY A 8 -25.48 -28.67 -30.82
C GLY A 8 -25.48 -27.23 -30.30
N GLY A 9 -25.21 -27.05 -29.00
CA GLY A 9 -25.11 -25.70 -28.44
C GLY A 9 -24.42 -25.68 -27.07
N ILE A 10 -23.36 -26.49 -26.93
CA ILE A 10 -22.48 -26.44 -25.77
C ILE A 10 -21.78 -25.08 -25.78
N ILE A 11 -22.20 -24.23 -24.85
CA ILE A 11 -21.37 -23.40 -23.97
C ILE A 11 -19.96 -23.12 -24.52
N PHE A 12 -19.73 -21.91 -25.01
CA PHE A 12 -18.41 -21.28 -24.88
C PHE A 12 -18.62 -19.78 -24.70
N ILE A 13 -19.10 -19.41 -23.52
CA ILE A 13 -18.92 -18.06 -22.97
C ILE A 13 -17.41 -17.91 -22.79
N ILE A 14 -16.75 -17.40 -23.83
CA ILE A 14 -15.42 -16.84 -23.70
C ILE A 14 -15.61 -15.49 -23.02
N LEU A 15 -15.80 -15.54 -21.70
CA LEU A 15 -15.39 -14.46 -20.81
C LEU A 15 -13.86 -14.41 -20.92
N LEU A 16 -13.36 -13.76 -21.97
CA LEU A 16 -12.05 -13.16 -21.94
C LEU A 16 -12.11 -12.06 -20.89
N PHE A 17 -11.97 -12.47 -19.63
CA PHE A 17 -11.38 -11.66 -18.58
C PHE A 17 -9.93 -11.36 -18.98
N PHE A 18 -9.71 -10.58 -20.04
CA PHE A 18 -8.52 -9.76 -20.18
C PHE A 18 -8.65 -8.55 -19.25
N GLY A 19 -8.95 -8.82 -17.98
CA GLY A 19 -8.62 -7.91 -16.91
C GLY A 19 -7.12 -8.07 -16.69
N CYS A 20 -6.32 -7.36 -17.47
CA CYS A 20 -4.89 -7.20 -17.20
C CYS A 20 -4.78 -6.43 -15.87
N LYS A 21 -4.94 -7.13 -14.74
CA LYS A 21 -4.52 -6.63 -13.45
C LYS A 21 -3.01 -6.74 -13.47
N THR A 22 -2.36 -5.67 -13.92
CA THR A 22 -0.93 -5.46 -13.68
C THR A 22 -0.73 -5.59 -12.17
N LYS A 23 -0.27 -6.77 -11.74
CA LYS A 23 0.17 -6.98 -10.35
C LYS A 23 1.32 -6.01 -10.15
N VAL A 24 1.21 -5.21 -9.10
CA VAL A 24 2.28 -4.27 -8.78
C VAL A 24 3.36 -5.10 -8.11
N GLU A 25 4.47 -5.30 -8.81
CA GLU A 25 5.53 -6.19 -8.36
C GLU A 25 6.35 -5.55 -7.23
N TYR A 26 6.45 -6.24 -6.10
CA TYR A 26 7.32 -5.90 -4.98
C TYR A 26 8.11 -7.14 -4.55
N ASP A 27 9.33 -6.91 -4.06
CA ASP A 27 10.17 -7.99 -3.54
C ASP A 27 9.76 -8.31 -2.10
N SER A 28 9.16 -9.49 -1.92
CA SER A 28 8.70 -9.99 -0.61
C SER A 28 9.82 -10.12 0.43
N SER A 29 11.07 -10.32 0.01
CA SER A 29 12.23 -10.41 0.92
C SER A 29 12.62 -9.06 1.53
N LYS A 30 12.08 -7.96 1.00
CA LYS A 30 12.35 -6.58 1.40
C LYS A 30 11.15 -5.91 2.07
N LEU A 31 10.23 -6.70 2.61
CA LEU A 31 9.11 -6.19 3.39
C LEU A 31 9.55 -5.94 4.84
N LEU A 32 9.05 -4.84 5.41
CA LEU A 32 9.21 -4.54 6.82
C LEU A 32 8.00 -5.07 7.57
N ASP A 33 8.22 -5.55 8.79
CA ASP A 33 7.13 -5.77 9.74
C ASP A 33 6.59 -4.43 10.24
N TYR A 34 5.26 -4.34 10.38
CA TYR A 34 4.59 -3.11 10.80
C TYR A 34 3.27 -3.39 11.51
N ASP A 35 2.78 -2.40 12.26
CA ASP A 35 1.41 -2.32 12.74
C ASP A 35 0.72 -1.12 12.09
N ILE A 36 -0.54 -1.28 11.66
CA ILE A 36 -1.37 -0.14 11.25
C ILE A 36 -1.88 0.53 12.52
N VAL A 37 -1.40 1.73 12.80
CA VAL A 37 -1.76 2.51 14.00
C VAL A 37 -2.92 3.45 13.73
N ASN A 38 -3.11 3.88 12.49
CA ASN A 38 -4.27 4.67 12.10
C ASN A 38 -4.61 4.46 10.61
N ARG A 39 -5.90 4.56 10.28
CA ARG A 39 -6.41 4.64 8.91
C ARG A 39 -7.37 5.82 8.83
N ALA A 40 -7.15 6.69 7.85
CA ALA A 40 -8.08 7.75 7.51
C ALA A 40 -8.47 7.69 6.04
N GLU A 41 -9.69 8.10 5.74
CA GLU A 41 -10.18 8.30 4.38
C GLU A 41 -10.59 9.76 4.23
N GLN A 42 -10.29 10.34 3.08
CA GLN A 42 -10.63 11.71 2.77
C GLN A 42 -11.12 11.82 1.33
N MET A 43 -12.17 12.59 1.10
CA MET A 43 -12.59 12.99 -0.25
C MET A 43 -12.33 14.49 -0.41
N ARG A 44 -11.63 14.88 -1.48
CA ARG A 44 -11.38 16.29 -1.80
C ARG A 44 -11.41 16.47 -3.31
N ASN A 45 -12.24 17.40 -3.80
CA ASN A 45 -12.37 17.71 -5.23
C ASN A 45 -12.51 16.44 -6.10
N ASP A 46 -13.42 15.55 -5.71
CA ASP A 46 -13.70 14.26 -6.37
C ASP A 46 -12.57 13.22 -6.34
N THR A 47 -11.44 13.53 -5.67
CA THR A 47 -10.38 12.56 -5.40
C THR A 47 -10.60 11.90 -4.04
N THR A 48 -10.81 10.59 -4.04
CA THR A 48 -10.79 9.77 -2.82
C THR A 48 -9.35 9.41 -2.46
N SER A 49 -8.98 9.70 -1.21
CA SER A 49 -7.66 9.45 -0.65
C SER A 49 -7.77 8.52 0.55
N ALA A 50 -6.85 7.56 0.67
CA ALA A 50 -6.65 6.81 1.89
C ALA A 50 -5.27 7.09 2.48
N ILE A 51 -5.20 7.25 3.79
CA ILE A 51 -3.98 7.51 4.54
C ILE A 51 -3.83 6.40 5.57
N TYR A 52 -2.72 5.67 5.49
CA TYR A 52 -2.36 4.61 6.42
C TYR A 52 -1.17 5.08 7.21
N SER A 53 -1.35 5.25 8.52
CA SER A 53 -0.24 5.47 9.43
C SER A 53 0.20 4.12 9.98
N VAL A 54 1.48 3.81 9.84
CA VAL A 54 2.04 2.52 10.24
C VAL A 54 3.27 2.72 11.13
N MET A 55 3.34 1.93 12.20
CA MET A 55 4.49 1.85 13.08
C MET A 55 5.36 0.68 12.62
N LEU A 56 6.63 0.96 12.28
CA LEU A 56 7.57 -0.07 11.86
C LEU A 56 8.10 -0.87 13.05
N LYS A 57 8.29 -2.17 12.88
CA LYS A 57 8.93 -3.06 13.85
C LYS A 57 10.37 -3.32 13.43
N VAL A 58 11.22 -2.30 13.55
CA VAL A 58 12.62 -2.34 13.07
C VAL A 58 13.58 -1.95 14.17
N ASP A 59 14.74 -2.61 14.22
CA ASP A 59 15.85 -2.29 15.13
C ASP A 59 16.84 -1.27 14.52
N LYS A 60 16.75 -1.06 13.20
CA LYS A 60 17.65 -0.20 12.41
C LYS A 60 16.85 0.62 11.40
N MET A 61 17.46 1.71 10.93
CA MET A 61 16.86 2.56 9.91
C MET A 61 16.62 1.76 8.62
N PRO A 62 15.36 1.68 8.14
CA PRO A 62 15.05 0.93 6.94
C PRO A 62 15.56 1.67 5.70
N GLN A 63 16.01 0.91 4.72
CA GLN A 63 16.36 1.47 3.42
C GLN A 63 15.10 1.93 2.67
N LYS A 64 15.27 2.92 1.79
CA LYS A 64 14.18 3.47 0.97
C LYS A 64 13.43 2.41 0.16
N GLU A 65 14.15 1.38 -0.31
CA GLU A 65 13.55 0.28 -1.05
C GLU A 65 12.60 -0.56 -0.19
N HIS A 66 12.93 -0.79 1.08
CA HIS A 66 12.08 -1.55 1.98
C HIS A 66 10.77 -0.79 2.29
N LEU A 67 10.87 0.53 2.50
CA LEU A 67 9.71 1.42 2.67
C LEU A 67 8.81 1.41 1.43
N LYS A 68 9.42 1.44 0.23
CA LYS A 68 8.70 1.34 -1.04
C LYS A 68 7.93 0.03 -1.13
N ASN A 69 8.60 -1.12 -0.95
CA ASN A 69 8.00 -2.43 -1.14
C ASN A 69 6.88 -2.69 -0.11
N THR A 70 7.10 -2.27 1.13
CA THR A 70 6.09 -2.34 2.18
C THR A 70 4.87 -1.48 1.84
N ALA A 71 5.09 -0.28 1.28
CA ALA A 71 4.00 0.61 0.91
C ALA A 71 3.20 0.07 -0.29
N LEU A 72 3.90 -0.53 -1.27
CA LEU A 72 3.28 -1.21 -2.41
C LEU A 72 2.41 -2.39 -1.95
N LYS A 73 2.91 -3.20 -0.99
CA LYS A 73 2.15 -4.28 -0.37
C LYS A 73 0.87 -3.76 0.29
N ILE A 74 1.00 -2.74 1.15
CA ILE A 74 -0.15 -2.12 1.85
C ILE A 74 -1.16 -1.58 0.84
N CYS A 75 -0.69 -0.84 -0.18
CA CYS A 75 -1.53 -0.32 -1.23
C CYS A 75 -2.28 -1.46 -1.95
N GLU A 76 -1.58 -2.51 -2.37
CA GLU A 76 -2.16 -3.64 -3.11
C GLU A 76 -3.22 -4.41 -2.31
N ASP A 77 -3.00 -4.62 -1.01
CA ASP A 77 -3.96 -5.29 -0.12
C ASP A 77 -5.24 -4.45 0.07
N ASN A 78 -5.19 -3.15 -0.21
CA ASN A 78 -6.26 -2.19 0.08
C ASN A 78 -6.79 -1.42 -1.15
N LYS A 79 -6.32 -1.80 -2.34
CA LYS A 79 -6.40 -1.08 -3.64
C LYS A 79 -7.77 -0.59 -4.11
N ARG A 80 -8.89 -1.09 -3.58
CA ARG A 80 -10.14 -1.13 -4.38
C ARG A 80 -10.94 0.18 -4.47
N LYS A 81 -10.55 1.29 -3.84
CA LYS A 81 -11.45 2.46 -3.73
C LYS A 81 -10.82 3.86 -3.81
N TYR A 82 -9.49 4.00 -3.87
CA TYR A 82 -8.85 5.31 -3.69
C TYR A 82 -8.00 5.69 -4.90
N GLN A 83 -8.21 6.91 -5.40
CA GLN A 83 -7.38 7.50 -6.45
C GLN A 83 -6.00 7.91 -5.92
N LYS A 84 -5.94 8.31 -4.63
CA LYS A 84 -4.71 8.66 -3.93
C LYS A 84 -4.52 7.78 -2.70
N PHE A 85 -3.30 7.32 -2.46
CA PHE A 85 -2.97 6.46 -1.33
C PHE A 85 -1.68 6.93 -0.68
N LEU A 86 -1.68 7.14 0.64
CA LEU A 86 -0.51 7.55 1.40
C LEU A 86 -0.21 6.53 2.49
N VAL A 87 1.07 6.19 2.62
CA VAL A 87 1.59 5.42 3.75
C VAL A 87 2.55 6.31 4.53
N ASN A 88 2.14 6.65 5.74
CA ASN A 88 2.88 7.41 6.72
C ASN A 88 3.60 6.42 7.65
N TYR A 89 4.93 6.43 7.62
CA TYR A 89 5.77 5.55 8.43
C TYR A 89 6.25 6.26 9.70
N TYR A 90 6.16 5.54 10.81
CA TYR A 90 6.71 5.91 12.11
C TYR A 90 7.73 4.86 12.55
N LEU A 91 8.79 5.29 13.22
CA LEU A 91 9.78 4.41 13.84
C LEU A 91 9.35 4.06 15.28
N PRO A 92 9.82 2.93 15.84
CA PRO A 92 9.53 2.56 17.22
C PRO A 92 9.77 3.72 18.20
N GLY A 93 8.79 3.97 19.07
CA GLY A 93 8.85 5.03 20.08
C GLY A 93 8.51 6.44 19.58
N MET A 94 8.21 6.63 18.29
CA MET A 94 7.70 7.91 17.79
C MET A 94 6.25 8.16 18.19
N ASN A 95 5.91 9.41 18.45
CA ASN A 95 4.52 9.85 18.57
C ASN A 95 3.87 9.94 17.17
N THR A 96 2.72 9.30 17.00
CA THR A 96 1.94 9.25 15.76
C THR A 96 1.11 10.51 15.48
N ASP A 97 0.98 11.41 16.46
CA ASP A 97 0.40 12.75 16.28
C ASP A 97 1.45 13.77 15.82
N GLY A 98 2.72 13.36 15.79
CA GLY A 98 3.86 14.15 15.37
C GLY A 98 4.15 14.05 13.87
N ARG A 99 5.40 14.33 13.50
CA ARG A 99 5.85 14.21 12.11
C ARG A 99 6.25 12.78 11.79
N GLU A 100 5.86 12.31 10.61
CA GLU A 100 6.21 11.00 10.07
C GLU A 100 7.71 10.90 9.79
N TYR A 101 8.28 9.71 9.99
CA TYR A 101 9.64 9.40 9.52
C TYR A 101 9.71 9.34 7.99
N SER A 102 8.72 8.74 7.33
CA SER A 102 8.66 8.69 5.88
C SER A 102 7.22 8.71 5.38
N ILE A 103 7.02 9.27 4.18
CA ILE A 103 5.74 9.28 3.50
C ILE A 103 5.95 8.66 2.12
N VAL A 104 5.13 7.68 1.78
CA VAL A 104 5.07 7.09 0.44
C VAL A 104 3.70 7.37 -0.16
N GLU A 105 3.68 8.01 -1.33
CA GLU A 105 2.45 8.42 -2.01
C GLU A 105 2.28 7.65 -3.32
N PHE A 106 1.05 7.20 -3.54
CA PHE A 106 0.58 6.63 -4.80
C PHE A 106 -0.56 7.44 -5.38
N TYR A 107 -0.61 7.49 -6.70
CA TYR A 107 -1.73 8.04 -7.47
C TYR A 107 -2.07 7.08 -8.60
N ASP A 108 -3.33 6.68 -8.71
CA ASP A 108 -3.78 5.64 -9.65
C ASP A 108 -2.86 4.41 -9.64
N ASP A 109 -2.56 3.91 -8.42
CA ASP A 109 -1.67 2.77 -8.15
C ASP A 109 -0.19 2.95 -8.56
N LYS A 110 0.20 4.12 -9.05
CA LYS A 110 1.58 4.42 -9.42
C LYS A 110 2.29 5.15 -8.30
N LEU A 111 3.50 4.69 -7.98
CA LEU A 111 4.37 5.36 -7.03
C LEU A 111 4.63 6.79 -7.53
N LYS A 112 4.22 7.79 -6.73
CA LYS A 112 4.43 9.19 -7.03
C LYS A 112 5.70 9.70 -6.37
N THR A 113 5.82 9.51 -5.07
CA THR A 113 6.90 10.08 -4.25
C THR A 113 7.21 9.19 -3.05
N ILE A 114 8.47 9.26 -2.61
CA ILE A 114 8.92 8.72 -1.33
C ILE A 114 9.76 9.80 -0.67
N THR A 115 9.29 10.29 0.46
CA THR A 115 9.96 11.30 1.28
C THR A 115 10.44 10.66 2.57
N VAL A 116 11.70 10.90 2.94
CA VAL A 116 12.27 10.46 4.22
C VAL A 116 12.71 11.71 4.99
N ASN A 117 12.19 11.86 6.20
CA ASN A 117 12.36 13.03 7.05
C ASN A 117 13.49 12.78 8.06
N ASN A 118 14.74 12.96 7.62
CA ASN A 118 15.93 12.70 8.45
C ASN A 118 16.00 13.58 9.72
N TYR A 119 15.33 14.73 9.74
CA TYR A 119 15.35 15.64 10.89
C TYR A 119 14.61 15.07 12.12
N VAL A 120 13.71 14.11 11.93
CA VAL A 120 13.00 13.40 13.02
C VAL A 120 13.98 12.58 13.88
N LEU A 121 15.15 12.26 13.32
CA LEU A 121 16.21 11.54 14.02
C LEU A 121 16.99 12.43 15.00
N ASN A 122 16.91 13.75 14.85
CA ASN A 122 17.65 14.71 15.66
C ASN A 122 16.86 15.24 16.86
N THR A 123 15.57 14.91 16.97
CA THR A 123 14.68 15.48 18.00
C THR A 123 14.46 14.56 19.21
N ASN A 124 15.08 13.38 19.27
CA ASN A 124 14.98 12.45 20.41
C ASN A 124 16.35 12.16 21.06
N PRO A 125 16.87 13.03 21.93
CA PRO A 125 17.92 12.66 22.87
C PRO A 125 17.28 12.12 24.17
N THR A 126 16.66 10.94 24.15
CA THR A 126 16.33 10.26 25.42
C THR A 126 16.24 8.75 25.25
N THR A 127 17.35 8.10 25.59
CA THR A 127 17.47 6.81 26.28
C THR A 127 16.66 5.63 25.73
N ILE A 128 17.30 4.84 24.87
CA ILE A 128 17.02 3.40 24.82
C ILE A 128 17.55 2.84 26.15
N VAL A 129 16.68 2.65 27.13
CA VAL A 129 17.00 1.87 28.33
C VAL A 129 17.17 0.43 27.87
N LYS A 130 18.35 -0.12 28.16
CA LYS A 130 18.76 -1.51 27.91
C LYS A 130 17.78 -2.51 28.52
#